data_AF-A0A8J3UBV1-F1
#
_entry.id   AF-A0A8J3UBV1-F1
#
_cell.length_a   1.000
_cell.length_b   1.000
_cell.length_c   1.000
_cell.angle_alpha   90.00
_cell.angle_beta   90.00
_cell.angle_gamma   90.00
#
_symmetry.space_group_name_H-M   'P 1'
#
loop_
_entity.id
_entity.type
_entity.pdbx_description
1 polymer ?
#
loop_
_entity_poly.entity_id
_entity_poly.type
_entity_poly.pdbx_seq_one_letter_code
_entity_poly.pdbx_strand_id
1 'polypeptide(L)'
;MPAPLDPHVAEARMRAKGWIPTVPFPGADKPWPGYCATCRQPRSPRYSNVCSPSSTQGPCRSCSGSEKKTEAEARAVMALRGLTPTVPYVDNRTPWESVCGNCKGKTSPTLSSVKKAIKQGQPKCCDLCRRNGPIRPEQAEDMLRLAGGEPLVPFPGVKERWLSRCLNPGCRREIEPTFDSIKHAGTGACVYCGGYGIKADDDALVYLMVHQRLDAAKIGIAKAGSRRIELHRSTGWTLVTTVSMRGTRARFVEGQVLKLWSSLALPYGVRAEDMPYAGYTETVSLAARSLHEVEQDLEQALIYSPDSDG
;
A
#
# COMPACT_ATOMS: atom_id res chain seq x y z
N MET A 1 25.43 34.22 -29.46
CA MET A 1 24.00 34.23 -29.05
C MET A 1 23.19 33.70 -30.22
N PRO A 2 22.21 32.81 -30.04
CA PRO A 2 21.34 32.40 -31.13
C PRO A 2 20.63 33.65 -31.71
N ALA A 3 20.46 33.69 -33.03
CA ALA A 3 19.79 34.79 -33.70
C ALA A 3 18.38 35.01 -33.12
N PRO A 4 17.89 36.26 -33.01
CA PRO A 4 16.53 36.54 -32.58
C PRO A 4 15.54 35.79 -33.48
N LEU A 5 14.60 35.07 -32.88
CA LEU A 5 13.57 34.37 -33.62
C LEU A 5 12.71 35.37 -34.40
N ASP A 6 12.54 35.13 -35.70
CA ASP A 6 11.68 35.93 -36.56
C ASP A 6 10.22 35.96 -36.04
N PRO A 7 9.61 37.14 -35.86
CA PRO A 7 8.22 37.29 -35.39
C PRO A 7 7.17 36.53 -36.20
N HIS A 8 7.31 36.49 -37.53
CA HIS A 8 6.37 35.81 -38.42
C HIS A 8 6.47 34.30 -38.28
N VAL A 9 7.70 33.79 -38.15
CA VAL A 9 7.95 32.36 -37.87
C VAL A 9 7.39 31.96 -36.50
N ALA A 10 7.55 32.82 -35.48
CA ALA A 10 7.00 32.57 -34.15
C ALA A 10 5.47 32.50 -34.16
N GLU A 11 4.82 33.40 -34.90
CA GLU A 11 3.36 33.46 -35.03
C GLU A 11 2.81 32.24 -35.76
N ALA A 12 3.41 31.88 -36.90
CA ALA A 12 3.02 30.70 -37.66
C ALA A 12 3.09 29.43 -36.80
N ARG A 13 4.15 29.27 -36.00
CA ARG A 13 4.31 28.13 -35.07
C ARG A 13 3.28 28.11 -33.95
N MET A 14 2.93 29.25 -33.36
CA MET A 14 1.87 29.30 -32.35
C MET A 14 0.49 29.01 -32.94
N ARG A 15 0.19 29.52 -34.13
CA ARG A 15 -1.05 29.21 -34.85
C ARG A 15 -1.17 27.73 -35.19
N ALA A 16 -0.08 27.11 -35.65
CA ALA A 16 -0.03 25.66 -35.90
C ALA A 16 -0.28 24.82 -34.63
N LYS A 17 0.03 25.35 -33.45
CA LYS A 17 -0.29 24.73 -32.15
C LYS A 17 -1.71 25.05 -31.64
N GLY A 18 -2.53 25.76 -32.42
CA GLY A 18 -3.91 26.11 -32.07
C GLY A 18 -4.05 27.35 -31.19
N TRP A 19 -3.09 28.27 -31.22
CA TRP A 19 -3.15 29.56 -30.53
C TRP A 19 -3.33 30.71 -31.51
N ILE A 20 -4.26 31.63 -31.21
CA ILE A 20 -4.49 32.82 -32.06
C ILE A 20 -4.04 34.06 -31.29
N PRO A 21 -2.87 34.64 -31.62
CA PRO A 21 -2.38 35.84 -30.96
C PRO A 21 -3.23 37.07 -31.28
N THR A 22 -3.27 38.01 -30.33
CA THR A 22 -3.98 39.31 -30.46
C THR A 22 -3.02 40.50 -30.55
N VAL A 23 -1.73 40.27 -30.31
CA VAL A 23 -0.67 41.28 -30.36
C VAL A 23 0.55 40.73 -31.12
N PRO A 24 1.42 41.58 -31.69
CA PRO A 24 2.68 41.15 -32.31
C PRO A 24 3.56 40.34 -31.36
N PHE A 25 4.47 39.52 -31.89
CA PHE A 25 5.34 38.64 -31.11
C PHE A 25 6.16 39.43 -30.05
N PRO A 26 5.90 39.23 -28.74
CA PRO A 26 6.52 40.04 -27.69
C PRO A 26 7.93 39.55 -27.30
N GLY A 27 8.36 38.41 -27.83
CA GLY A 27 9.57 37.68 -27.45
C GLY A 27 9.26 36.30 -26.84
N ALA A 28 10.24 35.38 -26.89
CA ALA A 28 10.02 33.96 -26.61
C ALA A 28 9.50 33.67 -25.19
N ASP A 29 10.02 34.40 -24.20
CA ASP A 29 9.72 34.18 -22.78
C ASP A 29 8.68 35.13 -22.20
N LYS A 30 8.13 36.05 -23.01
CA LYS A 30 7.07 36.95 -22.59
C LYS A 30 5.70 36.29 -22.77
N PRO A 31 4.73 36.55 -21.88
CA PRO A 31 3.34 36.13 -22.10
C PRO A 31 2.84 36.69 -23.44
N TRP A 32 2.22 35.85 -24.27
CA TRP A 32 1.71 36.24 -25.58
C TRP A 32 0.17 36.19 -25.61
N PRO A 33 -0.52 37.33 -25.36
CA PRO A 33 -1.98 37.41 -25.32
C PRO A 33 -2.66 36.92 -26.59
N GLY A 34 -3.74 36.18 -26.41
CA GLY A 34 -4.51 35.59 -27.50
C GLY A 34 -5.65 34.72 -26.99
N TYR A 35 -6.21 33.91 -27.87
CA TYR A 35 -7.25 32.94 -27.54
C TYR A 35 -6.96 31.57 -28.14
N CYS A 36 -7.48 30.53 -27.48
CA CYS A 36 -7.37 29.17 -27.99
C CYS A 36 -8.30 29.00 -29.21
N ALA A 37 -7.80 28.42 -30.30
CA ALA A 37 -8.62 28.12 -31.48
C ALA A 37 -9.77 27.14 -31.19
N THR A 38 -9.60 26.27 -30.18
CA THR A 38 -10.59 25.26 -29.79
C THR A 38 -11.62 25.79 -28.80
N CYS A 39 -11.20 26.23 -27.60
CA CYS A 39 -12.13 26.63 -26.53
C CYS A 39 -12.39 28.14 -26.46
N ARG A 40 -11.75 28.93 -27.33
CA ARG A 40 -11.86 30.40 -27.41
C ARG A 40 -11.51 31.18 -26.14
N GLN A 41 -11.02 30.52 -25.08
CA GLN A 41 -10.67 31.22 -23.86
C GLN A 41 -9.43 32.12 -24.03
N PRO A 42 -9.49 33.37 -23.52
CA PRO A 42 -8.35 34.28 -23.54
C PRO A 42 -7.29 33.84 -22.52
N ARG A 43 -6.03 33.73 -22.95
CA ARG A 43 -4.86 33.40 -22.10
C ARG A 43 -3.61 34.10 -22.63
N SER A 44 -2.46 33.82 -22.03
CA SER A 44 -1.17 34.38 -22.46
C SER A 44 -0.03 33.36 -22.29
N PRO A 45 0.00 32.26 -23.06
CA PRO A 45 1.11 31.30 -23.03
C PRO A 45 2.41 31.97 -23.48
N ARG A 46 3.54 31.37 -23.10
CA ARG A 46 4.88 31.78 -23.57
C ARG A 46 5.27 30.92 -24.76
N TYR A 47 5.86 31.52 -25.79
CA TYR A 47 6.30 30.79 -26.98
C TYR A 47 7.32 29.70 -26.61
N SER A 48 8.28 30.00 -25.73
CA SER A 48 9.31 29.04 -25.30
C SER A 48 8.72 27.79 -24.63
N ASN A 49 7.59 27.93 -23.92
CA ASN A 49 6.91 26.79 -23.31
C ASN A 49 6.14 25.94 -24.31
N VAL A 50 5.66 26.49 -25.43
CA VAL A 50 4.76 25.79 -26.36
C VAL A 50 5.49 25.27 -27.60
N CYS A 51 6.46 26.03 -28.09
CA CYS A 51 7.13 25.79 -29.37
C CYS A 51 8.62 25.45 -29.24
N SER A 52 9.13 25.19 -28.04
CA SER A 52 10.48 24.62 -27.90
C SER A 52 10.53 23.19 -28.45
N PRO A 53 11.67 22.75 -29.04
CA PRO A 53 11.77 21.44 -29.70
C PRO A 53 11.40 20.24 -28.81
N SER A 54 11.58 20.36 -27.50
CA SER A 54 11.30 19.31 -26.50
C SER A 54 9.94 19.48 -25.80
N SER A 55 9.16 20.51 -26.13
CA SER A 55 7.91 20.75 -25.42
C SER A 55 6.77 19.86 -25.91
N THR A 56 6.12 19.22 -24.95
CA THR A 56 4.83 18.53 -25.10
C THR A 56 3.66 19.41 -24.63
N GLN A 57 3.91 20.65 -24.21
CA GLN A 57 2.88 21.53 -23.66
C GLN A 57 2.08 22.22 -24.77
N GLY A 58 0.76 22.19 -24.63
CA GLY A 58 -0.15 22.95 -25.50
C GLY A 58 -0.29 24.41 -25.07
N PRO A 59 -0.70 25.31 -25.97
CA PRO A 59 -0.90 26.74 -25.66
C PRO A 59 -2.09 26.99 -24.72
N CYS A 60 -3.03 26.06 -24.66
CA CYS A 60 -4.19 26.12 -23.79
C CYS A 60 -4.13 25.00 -22.75
N ARG A 61 -4.11 25.35 -21.46
CA ARG A 61 -3.96 24.39 -20.37
C ARG A 61 -5.17 23.46 -20.20
N SER A 62 -6.38 23.99 -20.35
CA SER A 62 -7.62 23.21 -20.28
C SER A 62 -7.69 22.16 -21.39
N CYS A 63 -7.47 22.56 -22.63
CA CYS A 63 -7.47 21.64 -23.78
C CYS A 63 -6.30 20.64 -23.77
N SER A 64 -5.17 20.98 -23.16
CA SER A 64 -4.01 20.08 -23.03
C SER A 64 -4.04 19.21 -21.76
N GLY A 65 -5.10 19.29 -20.95
CA GLY A 65 -5.20 18.56 -19.69
C GLY A 65 -4.16 18.96 -18.64
N SER A 66 -3.51 20.11 -18.82
CA SER A 66 -2.49 20.67 -17.93
C SER A 66 -3.04 21.78 -17.01
N GLU A 67 -4.36 21.90 -16.94
CA GLU A 67 -5.04 22.81 -16.01
C GLU A 67 -4.77 22.42 -14.56
N LYS A 68 -4.64 23.43 -13.70
CA LYS A 68 -4.48 23.21 -12.27
C LYS A 68 -5.79 22.64 -11.74
N LYS A 69 -5.72 21.47 -11.13
CA LYS A 69 -6.88 20.88 -10.46
C LYS A 69 -7.43 21.82 -9.40
N THR A 70 -8.74 21.84 -9.28
CA THR A 70 -9.42 22.41 -8.12
C THR A 70 -9.06 21.61 -6.87
N GLU A 71 -9.23 22.21 -5.69
CA GLU A 71 -8.99 21.50 -4.43
C GLU A 71 -9.87 20.25 -4.31
N ALA A 72 -11.14 20.33 -4.70
CA ALA A 72 -12.05 19.20 -4.69
C ALA A 72 -11.54 18.02 -5.55
N GLU A 73 -11.11 18.29 -6.78
CA GLU A 73 -10.53 17.26 -7.64
C GLU A 73 -9.20 16.70 -7.09
N ALA A 74 -8.39 17.55 -6.47
CA ALA A 74 -7.13 17.13 -5.86
C ALA A 74 -7.37 16.21 -4.66
N ARG A 75 -8.33 16.56 -3.79
CA ARG A 75 -8.76 15.73 -2.65
C ARG A 75 -9.33 14.39 -3.12
N ALA A 76 -10.14 14.37 -4.18
CA ALA A 76 -10.67 13.14 -4.75
C ALA A 76 -9.55 12.17 -5.20
N VAL A 77 -8.49 12.69 -5.83
CA VAL A 77 -7.32 11.88 -6.23
C VAL A 77 -6.56 11.34 -5.02
N MET A 78 -6.43 12.12 -3.93
CA MET A 78 -5.83 11.65 -2.67
C MET A 78 -6.69 10.55 -2.03
N ALA A 79 -8.01 10.72 -2.06
CA ALA A 79 -8.97 9.77 -1.50
C ALA A 79 -8.97 8.40 -2.20
N LEU A 80 -8.70 8.34 -3.52
CA LEU A 80 -8.50 7.06 -4.24
C LEU A 80 -7.39 6.19 -3.65
N ARG A 81 -6.48 6.80 -2.88
CA ARG A 81 -5.39 6.11 -2.19
C ARG A 81 -5.61 6.02 -0.68
N GLY A 82 -6.79 6.40 -0.20
CA GLY A 82 -7.12 6.48 1.22
C GLY A 82 -6.31 7.56 1.95
N LEU A 83 -5.93 8.66 1.30
CA LEU A 83 -5.24 9.79 1.93
C LEU A 83 -6.23 10.94 2.15
N THR A 84 -6.24 11.51 3.35
CA THR A 84 -7.07 12.66 3.71
C THR A 84 -6.18 13.88 3.98
N PRO A 85 -6.11 14.86 3.08
CA PRO A 85 -5.30 16.06 3.30
C PRO A 85 -5.85 16.94 4.43
N THR A 86 -4.99 17.43 5.31
CA THR A 86 -5.35 18.23 6.50
C THR A 86 -5.20 19.74 6.29
N VAL A 87 -4.53 20.14 5.22
CA VAL A 87 -4.28 21.56 4.88
C VAL A 87 -4.82 21.90 3.49
N PRO A 88 -5.00 23.18 3.13
CA PRO A 88 -5.46 23.61 1.81
C PRO A 88 -4.55 23.15 0.66
N TYR A 89 -5.13 22.97 -0.53
CA TYR A 89 -4.37 22.54 -1.71
C TYR A 89 -3.62 23.69 -2.36
N VAL A 90 -2.29 23.60 -2.40
CA VAL A 90 -1.43 24.61 -3.04
C VAL A 90 -1.20 24.27 -4.51
N ASP A 91 -0.50 23.17 -4.81
CA ASP A 91 -0.25 22.71 -6.18
C ASP A 91 0.13 21.22 -6.24
N ASN A 92 0.42 20.71 -7.45
CA ASN A 92 0.67 19.28 -7.68
C ASN A 92 2.02 18.78 -7.12
N ARG A 93 2.96 19.67 -6.78
CA ARG A 93 4.35 19.37 -6.45
C ARG A 93 4.69 19.73 -5.00
N THR A 94 3.91 20.59 -4.34
CA THR A 94 4.06 20.82 -2.90
C THR A 94 3.72 19.53 -2.12
N PRO A 95 4.56 19.12 -1.15
CA PRO A 95 4.19 18.10 -0.17
C PRO A 95 2.88 18.50 0.52
N TRP A 96 1.89 17.62 0.47
CA TRP A 96 0.55 17.96 0.95
C TRP A 96 0.22 17.17 2.22
N GLU A 97 0.27 17.84 3.36
CA GLU A 97 0.02 17.22 4.66
C GLU A 97 -1.32 16.49 4.67
N SER A 98 -1.26 15.20 5.02
CA SER A 98 -2.34 14.25 4.92
C SER A 98 -2.25 13.21 6.03
N VAL A 99 -3.39 12.60 6.34
CA VAL A 99 -3.51 11.42 7.20
C VAL A 99 -3.82 10.22 6.31
N CYS A 100 -3.05 9.13 6.42
CA CYS A 100 -3.45 7.89 5.74
C CYS A 100 -4.61 7.22 6.49
N GLY A 101 -5.69 6.89 5.77
CA GLY A 101 -6.85 6.18 6.25
C GLY A 101 -6.56 4.76 6.76
N ASN A 102 -5.48 4.12 6.29
CA ASN A 102 -5.01 2.80 6.74
C ASN A 102 -4.20 2.86 8.05
N CYS A 103 -3.03 3.50 8.08
CA CYS A 103 -2.17 3.51 9.28
C CYS A 103 -2.42 4.69 10.23
N LYS A 104 -3.29 5.64 9.87
CA LYS A 104 -3.56 6.90 10.58
C LYS A 104 -2.32 7.81 10.80
N GLY A 105 -1.18 7.44 10.23
CA GLY A 105 0.04 8.23 10.29
C GLY A 105 -0.06 9.52 9.47
N LYS A 106 0.61 10.57 9.96
CA LYS A 106 0.85 11.79 9.20
C LYS A 106 1.83 11.50 8.07
N THR A 107 1.51 11.99 6.88
CA THR A 107 2.32 11.86 5.66
C THR A 107 2.13 13.11 4.81
N SER A 108 3.08 13.41 3.92
CA SER A 108 3.01 14.60 3.08
C SER A 108 3.35 14.30 1.62
N PRO A 109 2.61 13.39 0.94
CA PRO A 109 2.90 13.08 -0.46
C PRO A 109 2.46 14.25 -1.35
N THR A 110 3.04 14.32 -2.54
CA THR A 110 2.64 15.30 -3.57
C THR A 110 1.50 14.72 -4.40
N LEU A 111 0.61 15.55 -4.95
CA LEU A 111 -0.44 15.05 -5.85
C LEU A 111 0.14 14.34 -7.09
N SER A 112 1.32 14.80 -7.55
CA SER A 112 2.05 14.17 -8.66
C SER A 112 2.52 12.76 -8.34
N SER A 113 3.08 12.53 -7.14
CA SER A 113 3.54 11.20 -6.73
C SER A 113 2.37 10.23 -6.54
N VAL A 114 1.24 10.71 -6.02
CA VAL A 114 0.00 9.93 -5.87
C VAL A 114 -0.55 9.52 -7.24
N LYS A 115 -0.67 10.44 -8.19
CA LYS A 115 -1.10 10.13 -9.57
C LYS A 115 -0.21 9.10 -10.23
N LYS A 116 1.11 9.24 -10.09
CA LYS A 116 2.08 8.27 -10.62
C LYS A 116 1.88 6.89 -10.01
N ALA A 117 1.67 6.81 -8.69
CA ALA A 117 1.43 5.55 -7.99
C ALA A 117 0.14 4.85 -8.46
N ILE A 118 -0.95 5.61 -8.67
CA ILE A 118 -2.22 5.08 -9.22
C ILE A 118 -1.99 4.52 -10.63
N LYS A 119 -1.34 5.29 -11.51
CA LYS A 119 -1.05 4.85 -12.89
C LYS A 119 -0.19 3.58 -12.94
N GLN A 120 0.68 3.40 -11.96
CA GLN A 120 1.54 2.22 -11.83
C GLN A 120 0.86 1.04 -11.09
N GLY A 121 -0.42 1.15 -10.73
CA GLY A 121 -1.14 0.10 -10.03
C GLY A 121 -0.60 -0.21 -8.63
N GLN A 122 0.02 0.75 -7.95
CA GLN A 122 0.65 0.49 -6.65
C GLN A 122 -0.43 0.31 -5.55
N PRO A 123 -0.42 -0.80 -4.79
CA PRO A 123 -1.54 -1.16 -3.91
C PRO A 123 -1.61 -0.37 -2.58
N LYS A 124 -0.56 0.34 -2.13
CA LYS A 124 -0.41 0.77 -0.71
C LYS A 124 -0.58 2.27 -0.40
N CYS A 125 -1.45 2.68 0.55
CA CYS A 125 -1.93 4.07 0.74
C CYS A 125 -0.88 5.18 0.84
N CYS A 126 0.19 4.99 1.61
CA CYS A 126 1.16 6.01 1.99
C CYS A 126 2.57 5.44 2.10
N ASP A 127 3.57 6.31 2.28
CA ASP A 127 4.97 5.93 2.35
C ASP A 127 5.30 5.07 3.58
N LEU A 128 4.60 5.26 4.71
CA LEU A 128 4.74 4.41 5.90
C LEU A 128 4.14 3.01 5.69
N CYS A 129 3.12 2.87 4.83
CA CYS A 129 2.53 1.59 4.48
C CYS A 129 3.29 0.85 3.35
N ARG A 130 4.36 1.46 2.79
CA ARG A 130 5.22 0.80 1.80
C ARG A 130 5.96 -0.39 2.42
N ARG A 131 6.32 -1.36 1.58
CA ARG A 131 7.02 -2.61 1.94
C ARG A 131 8.37 -2.41 2.67
N ASN A 132 8.93 -1.19 2.66
CA ASN A 132 10.17 -0.78 3.34
C ASN A 132 9.99 0.56 4.10
N GLY A 133 8.78 0.86 4.57
CA GLY A 133 8.57 2.03 5.44
C GLY A 133 9.33 1.88 6.77
N PRO A 134 9.59 2.97 7.50
CA PRO A 134 10.14 2.90 8.84
C PRO A 134 9.23 2.02 9.71
N ILE A 135 9.76 0.88 10.18
CA ILE A 135 9.06 0.04 11.15
C ILE A 135 9.34 0.58 12.55
N ARG A 136 8.30 0.66 13.38
CA ARG A 136 8.49 1.02 14.78
C ARG A 136 9.14 -0.14 15.55
N PRO A 137 10.03 0.11 16.52
CA PRO A 137 10.68 -0.96 17.31
C PRO A 137 9.70 -2.00 17.85
N GLU A 138 8.55 -1.57 18.36
CA GLU A 138 7.54 -2.46 18.95
C GLU A 138 6.97 -3.41 17.90
N GLN A 139 6.68 -2.89 16.69
CA GLN A 139 6.18 -3.70 15.57
C GLN A 139 7.21 -4.72 15.08
N ALA A 140 8.49 -4.36 15.14
CA ALA A 140 9.56 -5.29 14.78
C ALA A 140 9.65 -6.43 15.79
N GLU A 141 9.48 -6.14 17.08
CA GLU A 141 9.54 -7.14 18.15
C GLU A 141 8.40 -8.14 18.04
N ASP A 142 7.20 -7.65 17.76
CA ASP A 142 6.02 -8.52 17.59
C ASP A 142 6.20 -9.49 16.41
N MET A 143 6.78 -9.01 15.31
CA MET A 143 7.12 -9.87 14.17
C MET A 143 8.19 -10.90 14.51
N LEU A 144 9.21 -10.54 15.29
CA LEU A 144 10.23 -11.48 15.77
C LEU A 144 9.59 -12.57 16.65
N ARG A 145 8.67 -12.19 17.57
CA ARG A 145 7.89 -13.13 18.39
C ARG A 145 7.05 -14.07 17.55
N LEU A 146 6.37 -13.55 16.53
CA LEU A 146 5.60 -14.35 15.58
C LEU A 146 6.46 -15.36 14.82
N ALA A 147 7.69 -14.98 14.48
CA ALA A 147 8.67 -15.86 13.85
C ALA A 147 9.32 -16.87 14.80
N GLY A 148 8.94 -16.88 16.09
CA GLY A 148 9.42 -17.82 17.10
C GLY A 148 10.70 -17.40 17.81
N GLY A 149 11.00 -16.10 17.86
CA GLY A 149 12.12 -15.53 18.62
C GLY A 149 11.67 -14.53 19.68
N GLU A 150 12.36 -14.46 20.81
CA GLU A 150 12.15 -13.45 21.85
C GLU A 150 13.34 -12.48 21.86
N PRO A 151 13.14 -11.16 21.69
CA PRO A 151 14.26 -10.21 21.68
C PRO A 151 14.97 -10.21 23.04
N LEU A 152 16.30 -10.32 23.04
CA LEU A 152 17.13 -10.13 24.24
C LEU A 152 17.71 -8.71 24.31
N VAL A 153 17.66 -7.99 23.18
CA VAL A 153 18.10 -6.60 23.04
C VAL A 153 17.04 -5.78 22.29
N PRO A 154 16.99 -4.45 22.46
CA PRO A 154 16.11 -3.57 21.70
C PRO A 154 16.31 -3.70 20.18
N PHE A 155 15.27 -3.41 19.39
CA PHE A 155 15.33 -3.51 17.92
C PHE A 155 16.50 -2.70 17.34
N PRO A 156 17.53 -3.37 16.75
CA PRO A 156 18.74 -2.70 16.30
C PRO A 156 18.62 -2.08 14.90
N GLY A 157 17.55 -2.41 14.16
CA GLY A 157 17.34 -1.97 12.79
C GLY A 157 17.06 -3.14 11.84
N VAL A 158 16.65 -2.81 10.61
CA VAL A 158 16.11 -3.80 9.65
C VAL A 158 17.13 -4.85 9.22
N LYS A 159 18.39 -4.43 8.98
CA LYS A 159 19.44 -5.28 8.42
C LYS A 159 20.43 -5.79 9.49
N GLU A 160 20.32 -5.27 10.70
CA GLU A 160 21.22 -5.62 11.79
C GLU A 160 20.87 -6.98 12.39
N ARG A 161 21.88 -7.64 12.95
CA ARG A 161 21.70 -8.89 13.69
C ARG A 161 20.99 -8.61 15.00
N TRP A 162 19.86 -9.27 15.21
CA TRP A 162 19.01 -9.05 16.37
C TRP A 162 19.14 -10.18 17.39
N LEU A 163 19.94 -9.97 18.43
CA LEU A 163 20.14 -10.96 19.49
C LEU A 163 18.80 -11.32 20.16
N SER A 164 18.43 -12.58 20.04
CA SER A 164 17.13 -13.10 20.44
C SER A 164 17.26 -14.53 20.98
N ARG A 165 16.27 -15.01 21.72
CA ARG A 165 16.15 -16.39 22.19
C ARG A 165 15.11 -17.14 21.39
N CYS A 166 15.43 -18.34 20.91
CA CYS A 166 14.44 -19.18 20.24
C CYS A 166 13.34 -19.61 21.23
N LEU A 167 12.08 -19.42 20.85
CA LEU A 167 10.92 -19.80 21.66
C LEU A 167 10.59 -21.29 21.60
N ASN A 168 11.21 -22.07 20.71
CA ASN A 168 11.07 -23.53 20.70
C ASN A 168 11.60 -24.13 22.01
N PRO A 169 10.77 -24.83 22.81
CA PRO A 169 11.20 -25.47 24.05
C PRO A 169 12.34 -26.49 23.86
N GLY A 170 12.38 -27.19 22.72
CA GLY A 170 13.45 -28.15 22.39
C GLY A 170 14.73 -27.52 21.86
N CYS A 171 14.76 -26.20 21.64
CA CYS A 171 15.95 -25.48 21.17
C CYS A 171 16.47 -24.48 22.20
N ARG A 172 15.66 -23.47 22.57
CA ARG A 172 15.98 -22.38 23.53
C ARG A 172 17.31 -21.63 23.31
N ARG A 173 17.98 -21.85 22.17
CA ARG A 173 19.27 -21.25 21.82
C ARG A 173 19.14 -19.74 21.61
N GLU A 174 20.26 -19.05 21.84
CA GLU A 174 20.43 -17.67 21.40
C GLU A 174 20.69 -17.67 19.89
N ILE A 175 20.01 -16.77 19.20
CA ILE A 175 19.95 -16.65 17.75
C ILE A 175 20.06 -15.18 17.37
N GLU A 176 20.48 -14.92 16.14
CA GLU A 176 20.72 -13.57 15.64
C GLU A 176 20.07 -13.37 14.26
N PRO A 177 18.73 -13.52 14.13
CA PRO A 177 18.06 -13.22 12.88
C PRO A 177 18.18 -11.73 12.52
N THR A 178 18.06 -11.41 11.23
CA THR A 178 17.82 -10.03 10.82
C THR A 178 16.33 -9.81 10.67
N PHE A 179 15.84 -8.60 10.95
CA PHE A 179 14.44 -8.29 10.72
C PHE A 179 14.08 -8.40 9.23
N ASP A 180 15.03 -8.13 8.32
CA ASP A 180 14.88 -8.41 6.89
C ASP A 180 14.61 -9.90 6.61
N SER A 181 15.28 -10.84 7.29
CA SER A 181 14.98 -12.27 7.14
C SER A 181 13.64 -12.69 7.75
N ILE A 182 13.15 -11.96 8.75
CA ILE A 182 11.88 -12.26 9.43
C ILE A 182 10.68 -11.70 8.65
N LYS A 183 10.83 -10.53 8.02
CA LYS A 183 9.73 -9.84 7.31
C LYS A 183 9.31 -10.54 6.02
N HIS A 184 10.14 -11.41 5.46
CA HIS A 184 9.79 -12.20 4.29
C HIS A 184 8.97 -13.41 4.77
N ALA A 185 7.68 -13.45 4.43
CA ALA A 185 6.76 -14.48 4.89
C ALA A 185 7.31 -15.90 4.59
N GLY A 186 7.47 -16.72 5.64
CA GLY A 186 7.86 -18.14 5.52
C GLY A 186 9.16 -18.54 6.23
N THR A 187 9.96 -17.59 6.72
CA THR A 187 11.22 -17.87 7.43
C THR A 187 11.11 -17.57 8.92
N GLY A 188 11.06 -18.60 9.76
CA GLY A 188 11.12 -18.42 11.21
C GLY A 188 12.48 -17.89 11.69
N ALA A 189 12.52 -17.30 12.88
CA ALA A 189 13.66 -16.57 13.44
C ALA A 189 14.89 -17.46 13.71
N CYS A 190 14.70 -18.74 14.03
CA CYS A 190 15.79 -19.64 14.39
C CYS A 190 16.32 -20.44 13.19
N VAL A 191 17.59 -20.19 12.83
CA VAL A 191 18.30 -20.92 11.77
C VAL A 191 18.45 -22.42 12.11
N TYR A 192 18.66 -22.76 13.39
CA TYR A 192 18.86 -24.16 13.83
C TYR A 192 17.59 -24.98 13.88
N CYS A 193 16.43 -24.32 14.05
CA CYS A 193 15.14 -25.00 13.97
C CYS A 193 14.64 -25.12 12.53
N GLY A 194 15.35 -24.52 11.56
CA GLY A 194 14.90 -24.45 10.18
C GLY A 194 13.49 -23.87 10.10
N GLY A 195 13.33 -22.62 10.53
CA GLY A 195 12.12 -21.80 10.39
C GLY A 195 10.84 -22.40 10.98
N TYR A 196 10.31 -21.82 12.05
CA TYR A 196 8.90 -21.97 12.46
C TYR A 196 7.91 -21.29 11.49
N GLY A 197 8.11 -21.46 10.19
CA GLY A 197 7.00 -21.49 9.25
C GLY A 197 6.42 -22.91 9.28
N ILE A 198 5.10 -23.04 9.17
CA ILE A 198 4.47 -24.35 8.93
C ILE A 198 5.15 -24.94 7.69
N LYS A 199 5.88 -26.06 7.82
CA LYS A 199 6.55 -26.72 6.68
C LYS A 199 5.53 -27.38 5.75
N ALA A 200 5.94 -27.74 4.55
CA ALA A 200 5.04 -28.33 3.55
C ALA A 200 4.26 -29.53 4.12
N ASP A 201 4.97 -30.40 4.85
CA ASP A 201 4.45 -31.64 5.38
C ASP A 201 4.08 -31.57 6.87
N ASP A 202 4.12 -30.38 7.48
CA ASP A 202 3.70 -30.23 8.88
C ASP A 202 2.19 -30.43 9.01
N ASP A 203 1.78 -31.06 10.11
CA ASP A 203 0.38 -31.01 10.57
C ASP A 203 0.01 -29.57 10.94
N ALA A 204 -0.95 -29.01 10.21
CA ALA A 204 -1.36 -27.63 10.29
C ALA A 204 -2.88 -27.50 10.44
N LEU A 205 -3.30 -26.32 10.87
CA LEU A 205 -4.69 -25.94 11.04
C LEU A 205 -4.90 -24.62 10.30
N VAL A 206 -5.93 -24.54 9.47
CA VAL A 206 -6.53 -23.25 9.07
C VAL A 206 -7.63 -22.95 10.07
N TYR A 207 -7.69 -21.72 10.57
CA TYR A 207 -8.67 -21.30 11.56
C TYR A 207 -9.34 -19.98 11.16
N LEU A 208 -10.64 -19.88 11.44
CA LEU A 208 -11.43 -18.66 11.32
C LEU A 208 -11.85 -18.20 12.72
N MET A 209 -11.66 -16.92 13.01
CA MET A 209 -12.04 -16.30 14.29
C MET A 209 -12.76 -14.98 14.06
N VAL A 210 -13.54 -14.54 15.05
CA VAL A 210 -14.18 -13.22 15.06
C VAL A 210 -13.90 -12.47 16.34
N HIS A 211 -13.91 -11.14 16.27
CA HIS A 211 -13.81 -10.25 17.42
C HIS A 211 -15.02 -9.33 17.45
N GLN A 212 -16.05 -9.69 18.23
CA GLN A 212 -17.35 -9.00 18.24
C GLN A 212 -17.23 -7.49 18.50
N ARG A 213 -16.38 -7.08 19.45
CA ARG A 213 -16.22 -5.66 19.81
C ARG A 213 -15.49 -4.81 18.76
N LEU A 214 -14.66 -5.45 17.94
CA LEU A 214 -13.91 -4.77 16.87
C LEU A 214 -14.59 -4.96 15.52
N ASP A 215 -15.72 -5.69 15.51
CA ASP A 215 -16.49 -6.03 14.32
C ASP A 215 -15.59 -6.57 13.18
N ALA A 216 -14.81 -7.60 13.52
CA ALA A 216 -13.77 -8.13 12.65
C ALA A 216 -13.76 -9.66 12.59
N ALA A 217 -13.44 -10.20 11.41
CA ALA A 217 -13.09 -11.60 11.21
C ALA A 217 -11.61 -11.75 10.90
N LYS A 218 -11.03 -12.92 11.21
CA LYS A 218 -9.63 -13.27 10.99
C LYS A 218 -9.50 -14.68 10.43
N ILE A 219 -8.80 -14.81 9.31
CA ILE A 219 -8.28 -16.09 8.81
C ILE A 219 -6.83 -16.25 9.29
N GLY A 220 -6.40 -17.48 9.54
CA GLY A 220 -5.02 -17.73 9.92
C GLY A 220 -4.63 -19.20 9.84
N ILE A 221 -3.32 -19.45 9.78
CA ILE A 221 -2.75 -20.80 9.91
C ILE A 221 -1.98 -20.98 11.22
N ALA A 222 -2.04 -22.18 11.78
CA ALA A 222 -1.33 -22.60 12.98
C ALA A 222 -0.75 -24.01 12.81
N LYS A 223 0.39 -24.30 13.44
CA LYS A 223 0.84 -25.69 13.57
C LYS A 223 -0.07 -26.42 14.56
N ALA A 224 -0.35 -27.69 14.32
CA ALA A 224 -1.09 -28.52 15.27
C ALA A 224 -0.41 -28.47 16.65
N GLY A 225 -1.20 -28.26 17.72
CA GLY A 225 -0.70 -28.14 19.09
C GLY A 225 -0.02 -26.81 19.45
N SER A 226 0.04 -25.82 18.54
CA SER A 226 0.57 -24.49 18.87
C SER A 226 -0.43 -23.64 19.67
N ARG A 227 0.08 -22.72 20.49
CA ARG A 227 -0.74 -21.80 21.30
C ARG A 227 -1.33 -20.61 20.53
N ARG A 228 -1.19 -20.57 19.19
CA ARG A 228 -1.55 -19.38 18.38
C ARG A 228 -3.04 -19.02 18.52
N ILE A 229 -3.92 -20.01 18.50
CA ILE A 229 -5.36 -19.81 18.69
C ILE A 229 -5.65 -19.33 20.12
N GLU A 230 -5.02 -19.93 21.13
CA GLU A 230 -5.18 -19.55 22.55
C GLU A 230 -4.75 -18.10 22.81
N LEU A 231 -3.65 -17.65 22.18
CA LEU A 231 -3.16 -16.27 22.27
C LEU A 231 -4.17 -15.28 21.69
N HIS A 232 -4.79 -15.56 20.54
CA HIS A 232 -5.85 -14.68 20.03
C HIS A 232 -7.10 -14.73 20.93
N ARG A 233 -7.44 -15.90 21.48
CA ARG A 233 -8.57 -16.00 22.43
C ARG A 233 -8.36 -15.14 23.68
N SER A 234 -7.14 -15.07 24.20
CA SER A 234 -6.83 -14.23 25.38
C SER A 234 -6.99 -12.73 25.11
N THR A 235 -7.04 -12.30 23.84
CA THR A 235 -7.26 -10.91 23.43
C THR A 235 -8.65 -10.67 22.85
N GLY A 236 -9.63 -11.52 23.18
CA GLY A 236 -11.04 -11.31 22.83
C GLY A 236 -11.50 -11.91 21.50
N TRP A 237 -10.64 -12.67 20.80
CA TRP A 237 -11.07 -13.39 19.61
C TRP A 237 -11.83 -14.66 19.98
N THR A 238 -12.94 -14.89 19.30
CA THR A 238 -13.75 -16.10 19.43
C THR A 238 -13.50 -16.99 18.23
N LEU A 239 -13.16 -18.25 18.47
CA LEU A 239 -12.95 -19.24 17.41
C LEU A 239 -14.29 -19.60 16.77
N VAL A 240 -14.36 -19.52 15.44
CA VAL A 240 -15.52 -19.94 14.65
C VAL A 240 -15.32 -21.39 14.20
N THR A 241 -14.21 -21.67 13.50
CA THR A 241 -13.91 -23.01 13.01
C THR A 241 -12.41 -23.26 12.84
N THR A 242 -12.04 -24.54 12.79
CA THR A 242 -10.69 -25.03 12.50
C THR A 242 -10.75 -26.23 11.58
N VAL A 243 -9.87 -26.28 10.60
CA VAL A 243 -9.74 -27.43 9.68
C VAL A 243 -8.29 -27.92 9.68
N SER A 244 -8.09 -29.19 10.01
CA SER A 244 -6.78 -29.84 9.99
C SER A 244 -6.38 -30.24 8.58
N MET A 245 -5.14 -29.96 8.21
CA MET A 245 -4.58 -30.28 6.89
C MET A 245 -3.05 -30.20 6.89
N ARG A 246 -2.43 -30.66 5.80
CA ARG A 246 -0.99 -30.47 5.57
C ARG A 246 -0.65 -29.00 5.38
N GLY A 247 0.55 -28.62 5.80
CA GLY A 247 1.01 -27.24 5.76
C GLY A 247 1.01 -26.58 4.38
N THR A 248 1.26 -27.32 3.29
CA THR A 248 1.09 -26.82 1.91
C THR A 248 -0.34 -26.37 1.64
N ARG A 249 -1.31 -27.23 1.97
CA ARG A 249 -2.74 -26.97 1.78
C ARG A 249 -3.21 -25.82 2.66
N ALA A 250 -2.74 -25.75 3.91
CA ALA A 250 -3.06 -24.65 4.82
C ALA A 250 -2.65 -23.29 4.25
N ARG A 251 -1.41 -23.19 3.75
CA ARG A 251 -0.91 -21.97 3.10
C ARG A 251 -1.68 -21.60 1.82
N PHE A 252 -2.08 -22.60 1.04
CA PHE A 252 -2.88 -22.38 -0.16
C PHE A 252 -4.26 -21.81 0.18
N VAL A 253 -4.96 -22.43 1.12
CA VAL A 253 -6.31 -22.02 1.55
C VAL A 253 -6.30 -20.60 2.12
N GLU A 254 -5.40 -20.31 3.08
CA GLU A 254 -5.26 -18.97 3.65
C GLU A 254 -4.95 -17.94 2.56
N GLY A 255 -4.00 -18.24 1.67
CA GLY A 255 -3.63 -17.36 0.57
C GLY A 255 -4.79 -17.04 -0.38
N GLN A 256 -5.66 -18.01 -0.67
CA GLN A 256 -6.82 -17.81 -1.54
C GLN A 256 -7.88 -16.91 -0.91
N VAL A 257 -8.18 -17.11 0.38
CA VAL A 257 -9.10 -16.23 1.13
C VAL A 257 -8.56 -14.79 1.16
N LEU A 258 -7.27 -14.61 1.50
CA LEU A 258 -6.65 -13.28 1.53
C LEU A 258 -6.63 -12.61 0.15
N LYS A 259 -6.40 -13.38 -0.91
CA LYS A 259 -6.43 -12.88 -2.29
C LYS A 259 -7.83 -12.44 -2.69
N LEU A 260 -8.87 -13.17 -2.29
CA LEU A 260 -10.26 -12.80 -2.51
C LEU A 260 -10.62 -11.51 -1.76
N TRP A 261 -10.29 -11.41 -0.48
CA TRP A 261 -10.55 -10.18 0.27
C TRP A 261 -9.83 -8.97 -0.32
N SER A 262 -8.60 -9.17 -0.80
CA SER A 262 -7.84 -8.12 -1.49
C SER A 262 -8.43 -7.74 -2.84
N SER A 263 -8.99 -8.68 -3.62
CA SER A 263 -9.58 -8.38 -4.94
C SER A 263 -10.90 -7.63 -4.83
N LEU A 264 -11.64 -7.89 -3.74
CA LEU A 264 -12.86 -7.18 -3.35
C LEU A 264 -12.58 -5.82 -2.68
N ALA A 265 -11.30 -5.47 -2.47
CA ALA A 265 -10.86 -4.25 -1.80
C ALA A 265 -11.49 -4.06 -0.40
N LEU A 266 -11.68 -5.17 0.34
CA LEU A 266 -12.29 -5.13 1.66
C LEU A 266 -11.35 -4.46 2.68
N PRO A 267 -11.88 -3.64 3.61
CA PRO A 267 -11.07 -3.03 4.66
C PRO A 267 -10.66 -4.07 5.71
N TYR A 268 -9.45 -3.91 6.28
CA TYR A 268 -9.03 -4.68 7.44
C TYR A 268 -10.00 -4.48 8.60
N GLY A 269 -10.27 -5.56 9.36
CA GLY A 269 -11.22 -5.52 10.47
C GLY A 269 -10.65 -4.88 11.73
N VAL A 270 -9.34 -4.94 11.93
CA VAL A 270 -8.68 -4.42 13.13
C VAL A 270 -7.46 -3.57 12.79
N ARG A 271 -7.07 -2.70 13.72
CA ARG A 271 -5.81 -1.95 13.60
C ARG A 271 -4.65 -2.84 14.04
N ALA A 272 -3.44 -2.50 13.61
CA ALA A 272 -2.24 -3.23 14.04
C ALA A 272 -2.05 -3.19 15.57
N GLU A 273 -2.41 -2.08 16.23
CA GLU A 273 -2.34 -1.92 17.69
C GLU A 273 -3.35 -2.79 18.46
N ASP A 274 -4.45 -3.19 17.81
CA ASP A 274 -5.46 -4.09 18.39
C ASP A 274 -5.06 -5.58 18.22
N MET A 275 -3.91 -5.85 17.61
CA MET A 275 -3.38 -7.20 17.33
C MET A 275 -1.98 -7.38 17.94
N PRO A 276 -1.87 -7.53 19.27
CA PRO A 276 -0.59 -7.70 19.96
C PRO A 276 0.16 -8.97 19.55
N TYR A 277 -0.53 -9.95 18.96
CA TYR A 277 0.05 -11.19 18.41
C TYR A 277 0.12 -11.20 16.88
N ALA A 278 0.13 -10.01 16.25
CA ALA A 278 0.23 -9.80 14.81
C ALA A 278 -0.91 -10.42 13.96
N GLY A 279 -0.83 -10.29 12.63
CA GLY A 279 -1.83 -10.85 11.71
C GLY A 279 -3.04 -9.96 11.44
N TYR A 280 -2.92 -8.64 11.66
CA TYR A 280 -3.98 -7.67 11.32
C TYR A 280 -4.30 -7.65 9.81
N THR A 281 -3.30 -7.94 8.96
CA THR A 281 -3.49 -8.02 7.50
C THR A 281 -4.29 -9.24 7.07
N GLU A 282 -4.52 -10.18 7.98
CA GLU A 282 -5.31 -11.39 7.76
C GLU A 282 -6.72 -11.22 8.35
N THR A 283 -7.20 -9.97 8.45
CA THR A 283 -8.52 -9.64 9.00
C THR A 283 -9.36 -8.87 8.02
N VAL A 284 -10.68 -8.90 8.21
CA VAL A 284 -11.65 -8.13 7.43
C VAL A 284 -12.74 -7.58 8.35
N SER A 285 -13.28 -6.41 8.03
CA SER A 285 -14.39 -5.82 8.78
C SER A 285 -15.69 -6.59 8.49
N LEU A 286 -16.38 -6.99 9.56
CA LEU A 286 -17.66 -7.68 9.48
C LEU A 286 -18.79 -6.78 8.95
N ALA A 287 -18.67 -5.45 9.10
CA ALA A 287 -19.53 -4.48 8.41
C ALA A 287 -19.39 -4.49 6.89
N ALA A 288 -18.22 -4.87 6.35
CA ALA A 288 -17.95 -4.91 4.91
C ALA A 288 -18.12 -6.30 4.28
N ARG A 289 -17.94 -7.36 5.07
CA ARG A 289 -18.09 -8.76 4.67
C ARG A 289 -18.64 -9.53 5.86
N SER A 290 -19.92 -9.91 5.80
CA SER A 290 -20.62 -10.54 6.91
C SER A 290 -19.96 -11.85 7.34
N LEU A 291 -20.25 -12.32 8.56
CA LEU A 291 -19.73 -13.61 9.05
C LEU A 291 -20.06 -14.76 8.09
N HIS A 292 -21.29 -14.79 7.59
CA HIS A 292 -21.73 -15.81 6.63
C HIS A 292 -20.91 -15.79 5.34
N GLU A 293 -20.64 -14.60 4.80
CA GLU A 293 -19.80 -14.48 3.59
C GLU A 293 -18.35 -14.87 3.85
N VAL A 294 -17.81 -14.55 5.04
CA VAL A 294 -16.45 -14.95 5.43
C VAL A 294 -16.32 -16.46 5.61
N GLU A 295 -17.35 -17.12 6.15
CA GLU A 295 -17.42 -18.60 6.21
C GLU A 295 -17.46 -19.20 4.80
N GLN A 296 -18.27 -18.64 3.91
CA GLN A 296 -18.32 -19.05 2.49
C GLN A 296 -16.99 -18.85 1.77
N ASP A 297 -16.26 -17.77 2.04
CA ASP A 297 -14.94 -17.52 1.48
C ASP A 297 -13.96 -18.65 1.85
N LEU A 298 -14.00 -19.11 3.10
CA LEU A 298 -13.19 -20.24 3.58
C LEU A 298 -13.64 -21.57 2.95
N GLU A 299 -14.94 -21.87 2.94
CA GLU A 299 -15.48 -23.08 2.31
C GLU A 299 -15.09 -23.17 0.84
N GLN A 300 -15.21 -22.07 0.11
CA GLN A 300 -14.82 -22.02 -1.30
C GLN A 300 -13.32 -22.25 -1.48
N ALA A 301 -12.47 -21.66 -0.62
CA ALA A 301 -11.03 -21.89 -0.66
C ALA A 301 -10.64 -23.34 -0.33
N LEU A 302 -11.39 -24.01 0.55
CA LEU A 302 -11.21 -25.44 0.85
C LEU A 302 -11.56 -26.32 -0.36
N ILE A 303 -12.68 -26.06 -1.03
CA ILE A 303 -13.14 -26.83 -2.21
C ILE A 303 -12.16 -26.72 -3.38
N TYR A 304 -11.63 -25.52 -3.65
CA TYR A 304 -10.69 -25.29 -4.75
C TYR A 304 -9.22 -25.50 -4.37
N SER A 305 -8.95 -26.05 -3.18
CA SER A 305 -7.59 -26.46 -2.81
C SER A 305 -7.23 -27.78 -3.48
N PRO A 306 -6.05 -27.90 -4.12
CA PRO A 306 -5.64 -29.15 -4.72
C PRO A 306 -5.49 -30.21 -3.62
N ASP A 307 -6.17 -31.35 -3.78
CA ASP A 307 -5.93 -32.51 -2.94
C ASP A 307 -4.53 -33.04 -3.26
N SER A 308 -3.65 -32.97 -2.25
CA SER A 308 -2.30 -33.51 -2.33
C SER A 308 -2.30 -35.01 -2.07
N ASP A 309 -3.10 -35.76 -2.84
CA ASP A 309 -2.98 -37.21 -2.97
C ASP A 309 -2.34 -37.50 -4.33
N GLY A 310 -1.00 -37.56 -4.29
CA GLY A 310 -0.08 -37.87 -5.38
C GLY A 310 1.34 -37.92 -4.84
#